data_AF-A0ABD0LV02-F1
#
_entry.id   AF-A0ABD0LV02-F1
#
_cell.length_a   1.000
_cell.length_b   1.000
_cell.length_c   1.000
_cell.angle_alpha   90.00
_cell.angle_beta   90.00
_cell.angle_gamma   90.00
#
_symmetry.space_group_name_H-M   'P 1'
#
loop_
_entity.id
_entity.type
_entity.pdbx_description
1 polymer ?
#
loop_
_entity_poly.entity_id
_entity_poly.type
_entity_poly.pdbx_seq_one_letter_code
_entity_poly.pdbx_strand_id
1 'polypeptide(L)'
;MEALLQVVNFMQENPSLPLVITFGSLYAAYYLFSVVKKPRIACRDKRLQQLIERHCPVAREYFWPTWWCFQSHAQTVMRSILQSRPPIVYRSEFLQMPDGGQVKLDWFDNSENSHHPDHSRPTVLLLPGLTGSSEETYILHSVQEAAHLGYRSVVFNNRGNGGADLLTPRTYSAANTEDLECVVTHIKSVCPDAPVIGVGVSLGGMILFNYLASTGKNSGLSAGMCISVAWNVFESCVSLEKPLNLLFFNRYLARLLVKKIEENIQIFERQFDVNHVLQSNTIREFDSRITYKMFGYESCDHYYKHASLHDKIHALEVPVLTLNAADDPFSPLHAIPVEEAHQNDNIAMVVTSHGGHIGFMEGAIPRNNSYMYRWFSQYIDAVFKHGTKQD
;
A
#
# COMPACT_ATOMS: atom_id res chain seq x y z
N MET A 1 -0.77 -55.44 -22.50
CA MET A 1 0.30 -55.23 -23.50
C MET A 1 -0.13 -54.23 -24.56
N GLU A 2 -1.32 -54.40 -25.17
CA GLU A 2 -1.88 -53.48 -26.18
C GLU A 2 -2.03 -52.02 -25.70
N ALA A 3 -2.57 -51.79 -24.49
CA ALA A 3 -2.71 -50.44 -23.95
C ALA A 3 -1.36 -49.71 -23.76
N LEU A 4 -0.29 -50.46 -23.43
CA LEU A 4 1.04 -49.91 -23.23
C LEU A 4 1.71 -49.58 -24.57
N LEU A 5 1.48 -50.41 -25.59
CA LEU A 5 1.88 -50.15 -26.99
C LEU A 5 1.15 -48.93 -27.58
N GLN A 6 -0.15 -48.76 -27.30
CA GLN A 6 -0.90 -47.58 -27.73
C GLN A 6 -0.35 -46.29 -27.11
N VAL A 7 0.01 -46.30 -25.83
CA VAL A 7 0.63 -45.14 -25.16
C VAL A 7 2.02 -44.85 -25.76
N VAL A 8 2.83 -45.87 -26.03
CA VAL A 8 4.15 -45.69 -26.64
C VAL A 8 4.04 -45.11 -28.05
N ASN A 9 3.14 -45.65 -28.88
CA ASN A 9 2.92 -45.15 -30.25
C ASN A 9 2.42 -43.70 -30.23
N PHE A 10 1.48 -43.36 -29.35
CA PHE A 10 0.98 -41.98 -29.20
C PHE A 10 2.07 -41.00 -28.76
N MET A 11 2.99 -41.42 -27.88
CA MET A 11 4.13 -40.60 -27.45
C MET A 11 5.19 -40.45 -28.55
N GLN A 12 5.36 -41.47 -29.42
CA GLN A 12 6.24 -41.36 -30.60
C GLN A 12 5.68 -40.39 -31.65
N GLU A 13 4.36 -40.36 -31.84
CA GLU A 13 3.68 -39.38 -32.70
C GLU A 13 3.72 -37.94 -32.14
N ASN A 14 3.91 -37.79 -30.83
CA ASN A 14 3.94 -36.50 -30.13
C ASN A 14 5.21 -36.32 -29.27
N PRO A 15 6.39 -36.15 -29.89
CA PRO A 15 7.67 -36.16 -29.17
C PRO A 15 7.84 -35.04 -28.13
N SER A 16 7.08 -33.95 -28.25
CA SER A 16 7.06 -32.84 -27.28
C SER A 16 6.18 -33.12 -26.05
N LEU A 17 5.24 -34.05 -26.13
CA LEU A 17 4.26 -34.30 -25.08
C LEU A 17 4.88 -34.76 -23.74
N PRO A 18 5.85 -35.69 -23.72
CA PRO A 18 6.53 -36.05 -22.47
C PRO A 18 7.23 -34.85 -21.79
N LEU A 19 7.83 -33.95 -22.57
CA LEU A 19 8.50 -32.76 -22.06
C LEU A 19 7.48 -31.79 -21.45
N VAL A 20 6.37 -31.52 -22.15
CA VAL A 20 5.29 -30.65 -21.66
C VAL A 20 4.70 -31.20 -20.36
N ILE A 21 4.43 -32.51 -20.28
CA ILE A 21 3.93 -33.16 -19.07
C ILE A 21 4.94 -33.05 -17.93
N THR A 22 6.21 -33.31 -18.20
CA THR A 22 7.27 -33.28 -17.18
C THR A 22 7.46 -31.86 -16.63
N PHE A 23 7.67 -30.86 -17.49
CA PHE A 23 7.82 -29.46 -17.07
C PHE A 23 6.54 -28.92 -16.41
N GLY A 24 5.37 -29.26 -16.95
CA GLY A 24 4.08 -28.89 -16.35
C GLY A 24 3.90 -29.47 -14.95
N SER A 25 4.27 -30.74 -14.75
CA SER A 25 4.19 -31.41 -13.43
C SER A 25 5.19 -30.83 -12.44
N LEU A 26 6.44 -30.59 -12.85
CA LEU A 26 7.47 -29.96 -12.02
C LEU A 26 7.06 -28.54 -11.61
N TYR A 27 6.52 -27.77 -12.57
CA TYR A 27 6.03 -26.43 -12.31
C TYR A 27 4.82 -26.43 -11.38
N ALA A 28 3.85 -27.32 -11.58
CA ALA A 28 2.69 -27.47 -10.69
C ALA A 28 3.12 -27.85 -9.27
N ALA A 29 4.07 -28.78 -9.13
CA ALA A 29 4.65 -29.14 -7.84
C ALA A 29 5.35 -27.94 -7.19
N TYR A 30 6.20 -27.22 -7.91
CA TYR A 30 6.84 -26.00 -7.41
C TYR A 30 5.82 -24.95 -6.97
N TYR A 31 4.79 -24.70 -7.77
CA TYR A 31 3.74 -23.75 -7.44
C TYR A 31 2.98 -24.16 -6.16
N LEU A 32 2.53 -25.41 -6.06
CA LEU A 32 1.77 -25.88 -4.90
C LEU A 32 2.61 -25.96 -3.62
N PHE A 33 3.88 -26.37 -3.71
CA PHE A 33 4.71 -26.61 -2.52
C PHE A 33 5.57 -25.41 -2.12
N SER A 34 5.90 -24.49 -3.03
CA SER A 34 6.80 -23.36 -2.76
C SER A 34 6.10 -22.01 -2.83
N VAL A 35 5.15 -21.82 -3.76
CA VAL A 35 4.49 -20.52 -4.00
C VAL A 35 3.24 -20.36 -3.13
N VAL A 36 2.35 -21.35 -3.16
CA VAL A 36 1.08 -21.34 -2.40
C VAL A 36 1.38 -21.55 -0.92
N LYS A 37 1.31 -20.47 -0.15
CA LYS A 37 1.60 -20.46 1.29
C LYS A 37 0.55 -19.66 2.04
N LYS A 38 0.35 -20.02 3.31
CA LYS A 38 -0.35 -19.15 4.25
C LYS A 38 0.54 -17.95 4.61
N PRO A 39 -0.04 -16.78 4.91
CA PRO A 39 0.74 -15.65 5.39
C PRO A 39 1.37 -15.99 6.75
N ARG A 40 2.56 -15.44 6.99
CA ARG A 40 3.16 -15.40 8.34
C ARG A 40 2.60 -14.18 9.06
N ILE A 41 2.15 -14.36 10.30
CA ILE A 41 1.59 -13.26 11.10
C ILE A 41 2.42 -13.14 12.37
N ALA A 42 3.05 -11.98 12.56
CA ALA A 42 3.70 -11.60 13.80
C ALA A 42 2.80 -10.63 14.57
N CYS A 43 2.25 -11.08 15.68
CA CYS A 43 1.39 -10.30 16.55
C CYS A 43 1.56 -10.82 17.99
N ARG A 44 1.84 -9.91 18.92
CA ARG A 44 1.98 -10.25 20.34
C ARG A 44 0.66 -10.12 21.09
N ASP A 45 -0.09 -9.06 20.80
CA ASP A 45 -1.32 -8.77 21.52
C ASP A 45 -2.40 -9.80 21.23
N LYS A 46 -2.88 -10.42 22.31
CA LYS A 46 -3.88 -11.48 22.22
C LYS A 46 -5.22 -10.94 21.71
N ARG A 47 -5.54 -9.67 21.93
CA ARG A 47 -6.83 -9.08 21.54
C ARG A 47 -6.86 -8.85 20.04
N LEU A 48 -5.82 -8.23 19.48
CA LEU A 48 -5.62 -8.01 18.05
C LEU A 48 -5.45 -9.33 17.31
N GLN A 49 -4.69 -10.28 17.87
CA GLN A 49 -4.59 -11.62 17.32
C GLN A 49 -5.96 -12.31 17.24
N GLN A 50 -6.75 -12.29 18.32
CA GLN A 50 -8.08 -12.88 18.32
C GLN A 50 -9.05 -12.18 17.36
N LEU A 51 -8.95 -10.85 17.24
CA LEU A 51 -9.73 -10.08 16.28
C LEU A 51 -9.48 -10.59 14.85
N ILE A 52 -8.20 -10.71 14.48
CA ILE A 52 -7.78 -11.18 13.16
C ILE A 52 -8.18 -12.63 12.95
N GLU A 53 -7.88 -13.52 13.89
CA GLU A 53 -8.18 -14.95 13.73
C GLU A 53 -9.68 -15.24 13.58
N ARG A 54 -10.53 -14.52 14.33
CA ARG A 54 -11.99 -14.73 14.32
C ARG A 54 -12.68 -14.05 13.14
N HIS A 55 -12.26 -12.84 12.81
CA HIS A 55 -13.01 -11.98 11.87
C HIS A 55 -12.31 -11.77 10.52
N CYS A 56 -11.06 -12.21 10.37
CA CYS A 56 -10.34 -12.20 9.10
C CYS A 56 -10.00 -13.64 8.65
N PRO A 57 -10.95 -14.41 8.07
CA PRO A 57 -10.70 -15.73 7.50
C PRO A 57 -9.44 -15.81 6.62
N VAL A 58 -9.13 -14.74 5.87
CA VAL A 58 -7.96 -14.63 5.00
C VAL A 58 -6.63 -14.93 5.72
N ALA A 59 -6.55 -14.69 7.03
CA ALA A 59 -5.40 -14.99 7.88
C ALA A 59 -5.05 -16.48 7.93
N ARG A 60 -6.03 -17.36 7.74
CA ARG A 60 -5.91 -18.82 7.86
C ARG A 60 -5.90 -19.54 6.52
N GLU A 61 -6.17 -18.82 5.45
CA GLU A 61 -6.23 -19.33 4.09
C GLU A 61 -4.86 -19.33 3.40
N TYR A 62 -4.73 -20.18 2.39
CA TYR A 62 -3.59 -20.12 1.48
C TYR A 62 -3.79 -18.95 0.53
N PHE A 63 -2.75 -18.14 0.35
CA PHE A 63 -2.71 -17.21 -0.76
C PHE A 63 -2.41 -18.01 -2.04
N TRP A 64 -3.22 -17.82 -3.08
CA TRP A 64 -3.03 -18.43 -4.40
C TRP A 64 -2.58 -17.38 -5.43
N PRO A 65 -1.29 -16.97 -5.43
CA PRO A 65 -0.75 -16.05 -6.43
C PRO A 65 -1.12 -16.48 -7.85
N THR A 66 -1.48 -15.55 -8.72
CA THR A 66 -1.80 -15.89 -10.12
C THR A 66 -0.70 -16.74 -10.73
N TRP A 67 -1.02 -17.99 -11.07
CA TRP A 67 -0.03 -19.03 -11.34
C TRP A 67 0.96 -18.60 -12.44
N TRP A 68 0.47 -18.03 -13.54
CA TRP A 68 1.33 -17.57 -14.63
C TRP A 68 2.03 -16.21 -14.37
N CYS A 69 1.83 -15.57 -13.21
CA CYS A 69 2.31 -14.21 -12.92
C CYS A 69 2.83 -13.99 -11.49
N PHE A 70 3.20 -15.04 -10.73
CA PHE A 70 3.51 -14.85 -9.30
C PHE A 70 4.86 -14.22 -8.97
N GLN A 71 5.75 -14.03 -9.95
CA GLN A 71 7.06 -13.43 -9.73
C GLN A 71 6.95 -11.95 -9.35
N SER A 72 7.76 -11.50 -8.40
CA SER A 72 7.83 -10.14 -7.86
C SER A 72 7.60 -9.02 -8.88
N HIS A 73 8.46 -8.90 -9.90
CA HIS A 73 8.36 -7.85 -10.92
C HIS A 73 7.10 -7.96 -11.76
N ALA A 74 6.75 -9.19 -12.14
CA ALA A 74 5.58 -9.47 -12.96
C ALA A 74 4.31 -9.07 -12.21
N GLN A 75 4.16 -9.42 -10.93
CA GLN A 75 2.99 -9.00 -10.15
C GLN A 75 2.89 -7.48 -10.02
N THR A 76 4.02 -6.83 -9.75
CA THR A 76 4.09 -5.38 -9.55
C THR A 76 3.66 -4.62 -10.81
N VAL A 77 4.09 -5.08 -11.99
CA VAL A 77 3.79 -4.44 -13.27
C VAL A 77 2.42 -4.85 -13.81
N MET A 78 2.14 -6.16 -13.85
CA MET A 78 0.94 -6.67 -14.53
C MET A 78 -0.36 -6.31 -13.83
N ARG A 79 -0.33 -6.06 -12.52
CA ARG A 79 -1.51 -5.66 -11.78
C ARG A 79 -2.15 -4.39 -12.36
N SER A 80 -1.36 -3.36 -12.66
CA SER A 80 -1.90 -2.09 -13.18
C SER A 80 -2.57 -2.26 -14.54
N ILE A 81 -2.17 -3.28 -15.31
CA ILE A 81 -2.68 -3.61 -16.64
C ILE A 81 -3.95 -4.47 -16.57
N LEU A 82 -4.00 -5.43 -15.65
CA LEU A 82 -5.03 -6.48 -15.62
C LEU A 82 -6.23 -6.14 -14.75
N GLN A 83 -6.07 -5.25 -13.77
CA GLN A 83 -7.13 -4.89 -12.85
C GLN A 83 -8.22 -4.08 -13.56
N SER A 84 -9.47 -4.39 -13.24
CA SER A 84 -10.60 -3.57 -13.66
C SER A 84 -10.56 -2.20 -12.97
N ARG A 85 -11.28 -1.24 -13.55
CA ARG A 85 -11.50 0.09 -12.96
C ARG A 85 -12.96 0.19 -12.53
N PRO A 86 -13.28 0.01 -11.24
CA PRO A 86 -14.64 0.24 -10.73
C PRO A 86 -15.10 1.68 -11.03
N PRO A 87 -16.36 1.89 -11.44
CA PRO A 87 -16.88 3.23 -11.70
C PRO A 87 -17.22 3.91 -10.37
N ILE A 88 -16.26 4.66 -9.82
CA ILE A 88 -16.46 5.45 -8.60
C ILE A 88 -16.63 6.91 -8.98
N VAL A 89 -17.66 7.55 -8.43
CA VAL A 89 -17.90 8.99 -8.57
C VAL A 89 -17.69 9.63 -7.22
N TYR A 90 -16.73 10.54 -7.15
CA TYR A 90 -16.37 11.25 -5.91
C TYR A 90 -17.02 12.62 -5.84
N ARG A 91 -17.32 13.05 -4.61
CA ARG A 91 -17.48 14.47 -4.26
C ARG A 91 -16.13 15.02 -3.85
N SER A 92 -15.54 15.87 -4.67
CA SER A 92 -14.22 16.46 -4.40
C SER A 92 -14.32 17.71 -3.51
N GLU A 93 -13.34 17.89 -2.65
CA GLU A 93 -13.16 19.05 -1.79
C GLU A 93 -11.68 19.44 -1.78
N PHE A 94 -11.38 20.75 -1.84
CA PHE A 94 -10.03 21.26 -1.64
C PHE A 94 -9.88 21.78 -0.21
N LEU A 95 -8.93 21.22 0.53
CA LEU A 95 -8.62 21.63 1.88
C LEU A 95 -7.37 22.52 1.85
N GLN A 96 -7.51 23.75 2.35
CA GLN A 96 -6.41 24.71 2.48
C GLN A 96 -5.53 24.32 3.66
N MET A 97 -4.21 24.35 3.43
CA MET A 97 -3.20 24.02 4.43
C MET A 97 -2.67 25.30 5.11
N PRO A 98 -2.17 25.22 6.35
CA PRO A 98 -1.71 26.41 7.10
C PRO A 98 -0.60 27.21 6.41
N ASP A 99 0.21 26.57 5.56
CA ASP A 99 1.28 27.22 4.79
C ASP A 99 0.79 27.90 3.50
N GLY A 100 -0.52 27.95 3.26
CA GLY A 100 -1.13 28.49 2.05
C GLY A 100 -1.15 27.51 0.87
N GLY A 101 -0.69 26.26 1.09
CA GLY A 101 -0.87 25.18 0.12
C GLY A 101 -2.27 24.58 0.17
N GLN A 102 -2.49 23.54 -0.63
CA GLN A 102 -3.76 22.82 -0.63
C GLN A 102 -3.58 21.33 -0.92
N VAL A 103 -4.55 20.54 -0.46
CA VAL A 103 -4.71 19.12 -0.78
C VAL A 103 -6.14 18.87 -1.26
N LYS A 104 -6.36 17.75 -1.95
CA LYS A 104 -7.70 17.38 -2.43
C LYS A 104 -8.20 16.14 -1.71
N LEU A 105 -9.40 16.24 -1.15
CA LEU A 105 -10.14 15.12 -0.58
C LEU A 105 -11.21 14.67 -1.56
N ASP A 106 -11.20 13.40 -1.92
CA ASP A 106 -12.24 12.77 -2.74
C ASP A 106 -13.12 11.91 -1.85
N TRP A 107 -14.37 12.35 -1.66
CA TRP A 107 -15.34 11.71 -0.77
C TRP A 107 -16.22 10.75 -1.56
N PHE A 108 -16.35 9.52 -1.06
CA PHE A 108 -17.41 8.59 -1.43
C PHE A 108 -18.30 8.38 -0.20
N ASP A 109 -19.39 9.14 -0.14
CA ASP A 109 -20.23 9.23 1.05
C ASP A 109 -21.03 7.94 1.33
N ASN A 110 -21.34 7.16 0.29
CA ASN A 110 -22.16 5.94 0.38
C ASN A 110 -23.55 6.21 1.00
N SER A 111 -24.16 7.35 0.67
CA SER A 111 -25.40 7.86 1.26
C SER A 111 -26.64 7.00 0.96
N GLU A 112 -26.62 6.25 -0.13
CA GLU A 112 -27.70 5.32 -0.50
C GLU A 112 -27.77 4.10 0.42
N ASN A 113 -26.70 3.82 1.16
CA ASN A 113 -26.64 2.70 2.09
C ASN A 113 -27.28 3.08 3.45
N SER A 114 -28.38 2.40 3.78
CA SER A 114 -29.17 2.65 5.00
C SER A 114 -28.68 1.91 6.25
N HIS A 115 -27.61 1.10 6.16
CA HIS A 115 -27.09 0.35 7.32
C HIS A 115 -26.50 1.25 8.41
N HIS A 116 -26.05 2.46 8.06
CA HIS A 116 -25.47 3.41 8.99
C HIS A 116 -26.04 4.82 8.78
N PRO A 117 -26.43 5.54 9.85
CA PRO A 117 -26.77 6.96 9.76
C PRO A 117 -25.58 7.77 9.23
N ASP A 118 -25.86 8.81 8.44
CA ASP A 118 -24.82 9.57 7.73
C ASP A 118 -23.77 10.23 8.66
N HIS A 119 -24.20 10.71 9.83
CA HIS A 119 -23.35 11.38 10.83
C HIS A 119 -22.41 10.43 11.59
N SER A 120 -22.77 9.15 11.71
CA SER A 120 -22.01 8.13 12.45
C SER A 120 -21.50 7.00 11.54
N ARG A 121 -21.62 7.16 10.22
CA ARG A 121 -21.16 6.16 9.24
C ARG A 121 -19.66 5.93 9.40
N PRO A 122 -19.21 4.68 9.65
CA PRO A 122 -17.79 4.36 9.72
C PRO A 122 -17.06 4.86 8.48
N THR A 123 -15.92 5.50 8.69
CA THR A 123 -15.21 6.23 7.64
C THR A 123 -13.80 5.66 7.45
N VAL A 124 -13.45 5.30 6.22
CA VAL A 124 -12.12 4.83 5.84
C VAL A 124 -11.36 5.95 5.16
N LEU A 125 -10.28 6.41 5.78
CA LEU A 125 -9.35 7.38 5.19
C LEU A 125 -8.28 6.62 4.39
N LEU A 126 -8.29 6.78 3.07
CA LEU A 126 -7.39 6.10 2.14
C LEU A 126 -6.24 7.02 1.73
N LEU A 127 -5.00 6.53 1.88
CA LEU A 127 -3.78 7.24 1.49
C LEU A 127 -3.10 6.51 0.33
N PRO A 128 -3.14 7.09 -0.89
CA PRO A 128 -2.44 6.55 -2.05
C PRO A 128 -0.90 6.54 -1.89
N GLY A 129 -0.25 5.70 -2.70
CA GLY A 129 1.20 5.63 -2.78
C GLY A 129 1.85 6.79 -3.52
N LEU A 130 3.17 6.68 -3.75
CA LEU A 130 3.97 7.68 -4.46
C LEU A 130 3.38 7.97 -5.85
N THR A 131 3.16 9.24 -6.17
CA THR A 131 2.51 9.72 -7.41
C THR A 131 1.06 9.27 -7.62
N GLY A 132 0.46 8.56 -6.67
CA GLY A 132 -0.91 8.05 -6.75
C GLY A 132 -1.98 9.08 -6.38
N SER A 133 -3.22 8.73 -6.69
CA SER A 133 -4.44 9.51 -6.42
C SER A 133 -5.66 8.59 -6.24
N SER A 134 -6.84 9.19 -6.05
CA SER A 134 -8.15 8.52 -6.03
C SER A 134 -8.50 7.72 -7.28
N GLU A 135 -7.80 7.98 -8.39
CA GLU A 135 -7.97 7.28 -9.66
C GLU A 135 -7.15 5.99 -9.78
N GLU A 136 -6.30 5.69 -8.80
CA GLU A 136 -5.51 4.47 -8.83
C GLU A 136 -6.39 3.24 -8.62
N THR A 137 -6.13 2.17 -9.37
CA THR A 137 -7.00 0.98 -9.33
C THR A 137 -7.07 0.35 -7.94
N TYR A 138 -5.97 0.34 -7.17
CA TYR A 138 -6.02 -0.16 -5.78
C TYR A 138 -6.90 0.71 -4.88
N ILE A 139 -6.98 2.01 -5.12
CA ILE A 139 -7.85 2.92 -4.37
C ILE A 139 -9.30 2.71 -4.78
N LEU A 140 -9.60 2.68 -6.08
CA LEU A 140 -10.96 2.43 -6.59
C LEU A 140 -11.55 1.12 -6.06
N HIS A 141 -10.77 0.05 -6.06
CA HIS A 141 -11.18 -1.23 -5.47
C HIS A 141 -11.33 -1.15 -3.95
N SER A 142 -10.44 -0.45 -3.23
CA SER A 142 -10.60 -0.25 -1.78
C SER A 142 -11.87 0.53 -1.44
N VAL A 143 -12.20 1.57 -2.22
CA VAL A 143 -13.45 2.32 -2.08
C VAL A 143 -14.65 1.42 -2.38
N GLN A 144 -14.60 0.61 -3.44
CA GLN A 144 -15.67 -0.33 -3.76
C GLN A 144 -15.91 -1.35 -2.65
N GLU A 145 -14.85 -1.94 -2.08
CA GLU A 145 -14.96 -2.89 -0.98
C GLU A 145 -15.52 -2.25 0.29
N ALA A 146 -15.06 -1.03 0.64
CA ALA A 146 -15.63 -0.28 1.76
C ALA A 146 -17.11 0.09 1.50
N ALA A 147 -17.47 0.42 0.25
CA ALA A 147 -18.83 0.72 -0.15
C ALA A 147 -19.76 -0.49 0.01
N HIS A 148 -19.31 -1.69 -0.39
CA HIS A 148 -20.03 -2.95 -0.20
C HIS A 148 -20.32 -3.26 1.28
N LEU A 149 -19.46 -2.79 2.19
CA LEU A 149 -19.65 -2.92 3.64
C LEU A 149 -20.54 -1.81 4.25
N GLY A 150 -20.95 -0.81 3.47
CA GLY A 150 -21.76 0.31 3.94
C GLY A 150 -20.97 1.47 4.54
N TYR A 151 -19.65 1.51 4.33
CA TYR A 151 -18.76 2.53 4.90
C TYR A 151 -18.58 3.72 3.97
N ARG A 152 -18.25 4.87 4.56
CA ARG A 152 -17.80 6.08 3.84
C ARG A 152 -16.31 5.93 3.54
N SER A 153 -15.87 6.39 2.38
CA SER A 153 -14.44 6.50 2.07
C SER A 153 -14.04 7.94 1.79
N VAL A 154 -12.87 8.33 2.26
CA VAL A 154 -12.24 9.63 1.96
C VAL A 154 -10.86 9.34 1.43
N VAL A 155 -10.57 9.72 0.19
CA VAL A 155 -9.23 9.59 -0.37
C VAL A 155 -8.46 10.89 -0.17
N PHE A 156 -7.33 10.79 0.53
CA PHE A 156 -6.41 11.91 0.71
C PHE A 156 -5.43 11.98 -0.47
N ASN A 157 -5.67 12.89 -1.42
CA ASN A 157 -4.72 13.15 -2.48
C ASN A 157 -3.68 14.16 -2.00
N ASN A 158 -2.41 13.73 -1.99
CA ASN A 158 -1.27 14.59 -1.67
C ASN A 158 -1.20 15.82 -2.58
N ARG A 159 -0.48 16.85 -2.12
CA ARG A 159 -0.24 18.09 -2.87
C ARG A 159 0.23 17.81 -4.29
N GLY A 160 -0.41 18.43 -5.28
CA GLY A 160 -0.08 18.26 -6.70
C GLY A 160 -0.62 16.97 -7.36
N ASN A 161 -1.36 16.12 -6.63
CA ASN A 161 -1.97 14.90 -7.15
C ASN A 161 -3.51 15.00 -7.18
N GLY A 162 -4.16 14.07 -7.88
CA GLY A 162 -5.64 13.99 -7.94
C GLY A 162 -6.31 15.18 -8.64
N GLY A 163 -5.55 15.95 -9.43
CA GLY A 163 -6.01 17.19 -10.06
C GLY A 163 -5.90 18.43 -9.18
N ALA A 164 -5.26 18.33 -8.00
CA ALA A 164 -4.94 19.50 -7.20
C ALA A 164 -3.73 20.26 -7.78
N ASP A 165 -3.89 21.56 -7.94
CA ASP A 165 -2.78 22.44 -8.28
C ASP A 165 -1.82 22.56 -7.10
N LEU A 166 -0.54 22.64 -7.41
CA LEU A 166 0.47 22.97 -6.42
C LEU A 166 0.47 24.50 -6.22
N LEU A 167 0.32 24.97 -4.98
CA LEU A 167 0.27 26.41 -4.67
C LEU A 167 1.51 26.93 -3.94
N THR A 168 2.25 26.02 -3.30
CA THR A 168 3.48 26.31 -2.56
C THR A 168 4.60 25.41 -3.08
N PRO A 169 5.88 25.77 -2.94
CA PRO A 169 7.01 24.95 -3.38
C PRO A 169 7.26 23.75 -2.44
N ARG A 170 6.18 23.06 -2.06
CA ARG A 170 6.14 21.94 -1.13
C ARG A 170 5.20 20.87 -1.66
N THR A 171 5.72 19.66 -1.88
CA THR A 171 4.95 18.47 -2.27
C THR A 171 4.63 17.64 -1.04
N TYR A 172 5.06 16.38 -0.99
CA TYR A 172 4.82 15.42 0.08
C TYR A 172 6.05 14.51 0.21
N SER A 173 6.24 13.89 1.37
CA SER A 173 7.34 12.97 1.64
C SER A 173 6.92 11.86 2.58
N ALA A 174 7.69 10.78 2.65
CA ALA A 174 7.39 9.61 3.47
C ALA A 174 7.34 9.91 4.98
N ALA A 175 8.04 10.95 5.42
CA ALA A 175 8.17 11.34 6.82
C ALA A 175 7.20 12.45 7.25
N ASN A 176 6.64 13.21 6.30
CA ASN A 176 5.85 14.39 6.60
C ASN A 176 4.38 14.04 6.89
N THR A 177 3.90 14.38 8.08
CA THR A 177 2.55 14.05 8.56
C THR A 177 1.63 15.26 8.73
N GLU A 178 2.14 16.49 8.59
CA GLU A 178 1.40 17.74 8.83
C GLU A 178 0.11 17.85 8.02
N ASP A 179 0.16 17.51 6.72
CA ASP A 179 -1.03 17.55 5.87
C ASP A 179 -2.06 16.49 6.32
N LEU A 180 -1.60 15.31 6.72
CA LEU A 180 -2.48 14.25 7.22
C LEU A 180 -3.15 14.66 8.54
N GLU A 181 -2.43 15.34 9.42
CA GLU A 181 -3.01 15.86 10.67
C GLU A 181 -4.14 16.86 10.40
N CYS A 182 -3.94 17.77 9.44
CA CYS A 182 -4.98 18.71 9.01
C CYS A 182 -6.19 17.97 8.42
N VAL A 183 -5.95 16.94 7.60
CA VAL A 183 -7.01 16.12 6.98
C VAL A 183 -7.80 15.33 8.02
N VAL A 184 -7.14 14.68 8.98
CA VAL A 184 -7.83 13.93 10.04
C VAL A 184 -8.67 14.87 10.90
N THR A 185 -8.13 16.04 11.26
CA THR A 185 -8.86 17.07 12.01
C THR A 185 -10.09 17.53 11.25
N HIS A 186 -9.97 17.76 9.94
CA HIS A 186 -11.09 18.14 9.08
C HIS A 186 -12.16 17.04 8.99
N ILE A 187 -11.75 15.78 8.80
CA ILE A 187 -12.71 14.66 8.75
C ILE A 187 -13.48 14.53 10.07
N LYS A 188 -12.81 14.69 11.22
CA LYS A 188 -13.45 14.64 12.53
C LYS A 188 -14.33 15.86 12.82
N SER A 189 -14.11 17.01 12.18
CA SER A 189 -15.02 18.15 12.30
C SER A 189 -16.29 17.98 11.47
N VAL A 190 -16.18 17.39 10.27
CA VAL A 190 -17.31 17.12 9.37
C VAL A 190 -18.13 15.91 9.84
N CYS A 191 -17.47 14.88 10.38
CA CYS A 191 -18.08 13.62 10.81
C CYS A 191 -17.67 13.28 12.27
N PRO A 192 -18.13 14.04 13.27
CA PRO A 192 -17.64 13.93 14.66
C PRO A 192 -17.86 12.55 15.27
N ASP A 193 -19.04 11.96 15.05
CA ASP A 193 -19.45 10.69 15.66
C ASP A 193 -18.96 9.46 14.88
N ALA A 194 -18.39 9.65 13.69
CA ALA A 194 -17.88 8.55 12.89
C ALA A 194 -16.56 8.00 13.47
N PRO A 195 -16.45 6.68 13.69
CA PRO A 195 -15.13 6.06 13.86
C PRO A 195 -14.38 6.13 12.53
N VAL A 196 -13.07 6.41 12.59
CA VAL A 196 -12.23 6.57 11.41
C VAL A 196 -11.08 5.57 11.45
N ILE A 197 -10.87 4.83 10.36
CA ILE A 197 -9.69 3.98 10.18
C ILE A 197 -8.84 4.57 9.07
N GLY A 198 -7.53 4.71 9.30
CA GLY A 198 -6.57 5.06 8.27
C GLY A 198 -6.09 3.82 7.53
N VAL A 199 -6.03 3.87 6.20
CA VAL A 199 -5.42 2.82 5.38
C VAL A 199 -4.50 3.45 4.35
N GLY A 200 -3.22 3.10 4.41
CA GLY A 200 -2.20 3.63 3.51
C GLY A 200 -1.49 2.55 2.71
N VAL A 201 -1.23 2.86 1.44
CA VAL A 201 -0.55 1.95 0.51
C VAL A 201 0.81 2.54 0.12
N SER A 202 1.86 1.73 0.19
CA SER A 202 3.24 2.13 -0.15
C SER A 202 3.63 3.40 0.61
N LEU A 203 4.00 4.49 -0.08
CA LEU A 203 4.28 5.78 0.55
C LEU A 203 3.15 6.28 1.47
N GLY A 204 1.88 6.12 1.08
CA GLY A 204 0.74 6.52 1.91
C GLY A 204 0.69 5.73 3.22
N GLY A 205 1.12 4.46 3.20
CA GLY A 205 1.28 3.65 4.40
C GLY A 205 2.42 4.12 5.29
N MET A 206 3.52 4.61 4.71
CA MET A 206 4.62 5.21 5.48
C MET A 206 4.19 6.50 6.18
N ILE A 207 3.46 7.38 5.48
CA ILE A 207 2.91 8.62 6.04
C ILE A 207 1.95 8.29 7.19
N LEU A 208 1.02 7.36 6.98
CA LEU A 208 0.10 6.91 8.01
C LEU A 208 0.83 6.33 9.23
N PHE A 209 1.82 5.45 9.00
CA PHE A 209 2.57 4.84 10.09
C PHE A 209 3.32 5.88 10.92
N ASN A 210 4.02 6.81 10.25
CA ASN A 210 4.73 7.90 10.93
C ASN A 210 3.76 8.78 11.73
N TYR A 211 2.57 9.06 11.19
CA TYR A 211 1.54 9.83 11.89
C TYR A 211 1.03 9.10 13.13
N LEU A 212 0.72 7.80 13.02
CA LEU A 212 0.26 7.00 14.15
C LEU A 212 1.33 6.86 15.25
N ALA A 213 2.59 6.69 14.84
CA ALA A 213 3.73 6.61 15.77
C ALA A 213 4.00 7.95 16.47
N SER A 214 3.75 9.10 15.81
CA SER A 214 3.99 10.42 16.41
C SER A 214 2.83 10.92 17.27
N THR A 215 1.59 10.51 16.97
CA THR A 215 0.38 11.03 17.64
C THR A 215 -0.23 10.07 18.65
N GLY A 216 0.05 8.76 18.56
CA GLY A 216 -0.45 7.75 19.48
C GLY A 216 -1.98 7.76 19.58
N LYS A 217 -2.51 7.73 20.80
CA LYS A 217 -3.97 7.80 21.07
C LYS A 217 -4.64 9.10 20.59
N ASN A 218 -3.87 10.17 20.39
CA ASN A 218 -4.40 11.46 19.92
C ASN A 218 -4.51 11.54 18.40
N SER A 219 -4.20 10.45 17.68
CA SER A 219 -4.30 10.38 16.22
C SER A 219 -5.71 10.62 15.66
N GLY A 220 -6.76 10.56 16.48
CA GLY A 220 -8.15 10.64 16.00
C GLY A 220 -8.60 9.44 15.15
N LEU A 221 -7.75 8.42 14.99
CA LEU A 221 -8.01 7.19 14.25
C LEU A 221 -8.21 6.02 15.22
N SER A 222 -9.18 5.17 14.93
CA SER A 222 -9.48 3.96 15.72
C SER A 222 -8.50 2.82 15.46
N ALA A 223 -7.93 2.75 14.25
CA ALA A 223 -6.91 1.79 13.85
C ALA A 223 -6.21 2.25 12.55
N GLY A 224 -5.14 1.55 12.17
CA GLY A 224 -4.41 1.73 10.92
C GLY A 224 -4.25 0.44 10.12
N MET A 225 -4.20 0.53 8.80
CA MET A 225 -3.72 -0.55 7.93
C MET A 225 -2.66 -0.03 6.96
N CYS A 226 -1.50 -0.67 6.92
CA CYS A 226 -0.38 -0.27 6.07
C CYS A 226 -0.02 -1.39 5.08
N ILE A 227 -0.06 -1.12 3.78
CA ILE A 227 0.11 -2.15 2.75
C ILE A 227 1.35 -1.85 1.91
N SER A 228 2.23 -2.83 1.72
CA SER A 228 3.47 -2.73 0.95
C SER A 228 4.33 -1.52 1.35
N VAL A 229 4.46 -1.26 2.66
CA VAL A 229 5.32 -0.17 3.16
C VAL A 229 6.80 -0.54 3.08
N ALA A 230 7.64 0.46 2.83
CA ALA A 230 9.09 0.36 2.97
C ALA A 230 9.48 0.57 4.43
N TRP A 231 9.90 -0.50 5.11
CA TRP A 231 10.25 -0.46 6.55
C TRP A 231 11.55 0.27 6.86
N ASN A 232 12.52 0.20 5.94
CA ASN A 232 13.80 0.89 6.01
C ASN A 232 14.10 1.53 4.65
N VAL A 233 14.13 2.85 4.60
CA VAL A 233 14.28 3.60 3.34
C VAL A 233 15.66 3.39 2.72
N PHE A 234 16.71 3.24 3.53
CA PHE A 234 18.06 2.95 3.03
C PHE A 234 18.09 1.60 2.30
N GLU A 235 17.57 0.56 2.93
CA GLU A 235 17.49 -0.79 2.33
C GLU A 235 16.58 -0.82 1.10
N SER A 236 15.51 -0.02 1.13
CA SER A 236 14.59 0.14 -0.01
C SER A 236 15.30 0.78 -1.20
N CYS A 237 16.09 1.83 -0.99
CA CYS A 237 16.90 2.44 -2.05
C CYS A 237 17.96 1.47 -2.60
N VAL A 238 18.67 0.75 -1.73
CA VAL A 238 19.63 -0.29 -2.17
C VAL A 238 18.94 -1.36 -3.01
N SER A 239 17.77 -1.82 -2.60
CA SER A 239 16.98 -2.79 -3.37
C SER A 239 16.54 -2.21 -4.72
N LEU A 240 16.03 -0.98 -4.75
CA LEU A 240 15.56 -0.31 -5.96
C LEU A 240 16.67 0.06 -6.94
N GLU A 241 17.91 0.11 -6.50
CA GLU A 241 19.08 0.38 -7.35
C GLU A 241 19.70 -0.89 -7.96
N LYS A 242 19.21 -2.08 -7.60
CA LYS A 242 19.58 -3.33 -8.30
C LYS A 242 19.16 -3.28 -9.78
N PRO A 243 19.88 -3.92 -10.72
CA PRO A 243 19.71 -3.68 -12.16
C PRO A 243 18.28 -3.75 -12.71
N LEU A 244 17.51 -4.79 -12.35
CA LEU A 244 16.12 -4.93 -12.81
C LEU A 244 15.18 -3.93 -12.12
N ASN A 245 15.33 -3.69 -10.82
CA ASN A 245 14.51 -2.73 -10.09
C ASN A 245 14.79 -1.29 -10.55
N LEU A 246 16.05 -0.99 -10.86
CA LEU A 246 16.49 0.29 -11.39
C LEU A 246 15.82 0.57 -12.73
N LEU A 247 15.78 -0.44 -13.60
CA LEU A 247 15.19 -0.35 -14.93
C LEU A 247 13.66 -0.23 -14.89
N PHE A 248 12.98 -1.11 -14.14
CA PHE A 248 11.52 -1.21 -14.17
C PHE A 248 10.81 -0.23 -13.24
N PHE A 249 11.41 0.14 -12.11
CA PHE A 249 10.72 0.89 -11.05
C PHE A 249 11.37 2.23 -10.74
N ASN A 250 12.64 2.22 -10.32
CA ASN A 250 13.30 3.40 -9.75
C ASN A 250 13.35 4.56 -10.76
N ARG A 251 13.85 4.30 -11.99
CA ARG A 251 13.91 5.31 -13.05
C ARG A 251 12.53 5.80 -13.48
N TYR A 252 11.53 4.92 -13.49
CA TYR A 252 10.17 5.30 -13.84
C TYR A 252 9.58 6.26 -12.80
N LEU A 253 9.67 5.92 -11.52
CA LEU A 253 9.17 6.76 -10.43
C LEU A 253 9.94 8.09 -10.32
N ALA A 254 11.27 8.07 -10.47
CA ALA A 254 12.09 9.27 -10.49
C ALA A 254 11.66 10.23 -11.61
N ARG A 255 11.37 9.71 -12.81
CA ARG A 255 10.84 10.53 -13.92
C ARG A 255 9.48 11.14 -13.60
N LEU A 256 8.57 10.42 -12.95
CA LEU A 256 7.27 10.98 -12.55
C LEU A 256 7.45 12.12 -11.53
N LEU A 257 8.36 11.97 -10.57
CA LEU A 257 8.69 13.01 -9.60
C LEU A 257 9.32 14.24 -10.27
N VAL A 258 10.31 14.02 -11.14
CA VAL A 258 10.94 15.08 -11.94
C VAL A 258 9.91 15.82 -12.77
N LYS A 259 9.03 15.08 -13.47
CA LYS A 259 7.97 15.67 -14.29
C LYS A 259 7.04 16.56 -13.46
N LYS A 260 6.73 16.19 -12.22
CA LYS A 260 5.92 17.02 -11.32
C LYS A 260 6.58 18.38 -11.04
N ILE A 261 7.90 18.40 -10.85
CA ILE A 261 8.66 19.65 -10.69
C ILE A 261 8.73 20.43 -12.00
N GLU A 262 8.93 19.74 -13.13
CA GLU A 262 8.95 20.33 -14.48
C GLU A 262 7.62 21.02 -14.85
N GLU A 263 6.49 20.40 -14.50
CA GLU A 263 5.16 20.99 -14.69
C GLU A 263 4.91 22.23 -13.82
N ASN A 264 5.73 22.45 -12.78
CA ASN A 264 5.54 23.50 -11.76
C ASN A 264 6.79 24.37 -11.52
N ILE A 265 7.67 24.52 -12.53
CA ILE A 265 8.97 25.19 -12.40
C ILE A 265 8.87 26.56 -11.73
N GLN A 266 7.88 27.37 -12.13
CA GLN A 266 7.68 28.74 -11.63
C GLN A 266 7.48 28.81 -10.11
N ILE A 267 6.98 27.72 -9.51
CA ILE A 267 6.75 27.62 -8.07
C ILE A 267 8.07 27.32 -7.35
N PHE A 268 8.89 26.43 -7.92
CA PHE A 268 10.12 25.94 -7.28
C PHE A 268 11.38 26.77 -7.57
N GLU A 269 11.46 27.43 -8.73
CA GLU A 269 12.68 28.07 -9.24
C GLU A 269 13.24 29.18 -8.33
N ARG A 270 12.39 29.77 -7.49
CA ARG A 270 12.79 30.81 -6.54
C ARG A 270 13.55 30.27 -5.33
N GLN A 271 13.36 29.00 -4.99
CA GLN A 271 13.89 28.39 -3.77
C GLN A 271 14.86 27.23 -4.04
N PHE A 272 14.77 26.60 -5.21
CA PHE A 272 15.54 25.40 -5.54
C PHE A 272 16.24 25.54 -6.89
N ASP A 273 17.39 24.88 -7.02
CA ASP A 273 18.06 24.68 -8.31
C ASP A 273 17.29 23.63 -9.13
N VAL A 274 16.23 24.08 -9.80
CA VAL A 274 15.34 23.21 -10.58
C VAL A 274 16.11 22.50 -11.70
N ASN A 275 17.07 23.16 -12.36
CA ASN A 275 17.87 22.53 -13.41
C ASN A 275 18.64 21.31 -12.90
N HIS A 276 19.18 21.37 -11.68
CA HIS A 276 19.82 20.23 -11.06
C HIS A 276 18.82 19.12 -10.71
N VAL A 277 17.63 19.48 -10.21
CA VAL A 277 16.56 18.52 -9.89
C VAL A 277 16.08 17.76 -11.12
N LEU A 278 15.91 18.44 -12.26
CA LEU A 278 15.44 17.82 -13.51
C LEU A 278 16.40 16.75 -14.06
N GLN A 279 17.67 16.76 -13.64
CA GLN A 279 18.67 15.75 -14.04
C GLN A 279 18.59 14.47 -13.21
N SER A 280 17.58 14.29 -12.34
CA SER A 280 17.51 13.14 -11.42
C SER A 280 17.04 11.88 -12.15
N ASN A 281 17.80 10.80 -12.03
CA ASN A 281 17.51 9.51 -12.66
C ASN A 281 17.06 8.44 -11.67
N THR A 282 17.23 8.69 -10.37
CA THR A 282 16.82 7.80 -9.29
C THR A 282 16.04 8.56 -8.23
N ILE A 283 15.24 7.85 -7.44
CA ILE A 283 14.53 8.41 -6.29
C ILE A 283 15.54 9.04 -5.30
N ARG A 284 16.67 8.37 -5.06
CA ARG A 284 17.73 8.88 -4.20
C ARG A 284 18.33 10.19 -4.72
N GLU A 285 18.57 10.29 -6.03
CA GLU A 285 19.04 11.55 -6.63
C GLU A 285 18.01 12.66 -6.48
N PHE A 286 16.72 12.38 -6.74
CA PHE A 286 15.64 13.34 -6.55
C PHE A 286 15.59 13.82 -5.10
N ASP A 287 15.57 12.89 -4.15
CA ASP A 287 15.49 13.19 -2.73
C ASP A 287 16.70 13.99 -2.23
N SER A 288 17.90 13.66 -2.73
CA SER A 288 19.16 14.35 -2.40
C SER A 288 19.30 15.72 -3.05
N ARG A 289 18.43 16.07 -4.00
CA ARG A 289 18.48 17.37 -4.68
C ARG A 289 17.41 18.33 -4.20
N ILE A 290 16.21 17.83 -3.91
CA ILE A 290 15.07 18.68 -3.52
C ILE A 290 14.34 18.23 -2.24
N THR A 291 14.01 16.95 -2.07
CA THR A 291 13.09 16.52 -0.99
C THR A 291 13.61 16.88 0.39
N TYR A 292 14.87 16.56 0.71
CA TYR A 292 15.39 16.83 2.05
C TYR A 292 15.40 18.33 2.37
N LYS A 293 15.73 19.19 1.40
CA LYS A 293 15.72 20.65 1.54
C LYS A 293 14.31 21.20 1.69
N MET A 294 13.37 20.67 0.90
CA MET A 294 11.97 21.06 0.89
C MET A 294 11.31 20.89 2.27
N PHE A 295 11.72 19.87 3.01
CA PHE A 295 11.22 19.58 4.36
C PHE A 295 12.20 19.97 5.47
N GLY A 296 13.21 20.79 5.18
CA GLY A 296 14.11 21.37 6.17
C GLY A 296 15.06 20.39 6.87
N TYR A 297 15.31 19.22 6.28
CA TYR A 297 16.30 18.28 6.80
C TYR A 297 17.73 18.76 6.52
N GLU A 298 18.66 18.38 7.40
CA GLU A 298 20.10 18.66 7.23
C GLU A 298 20.72 17.91 6.04
N SER A 299 20.22 16.71 5.75
CA SER A 299 20.71 15.85 4.68
C SER A 299 19.64 14.86 4.21
N CYS A 300 19.87 14.24 3.06
CA CYS A 300 19.03 13.14 2.56
C CYS A 300 19.01 11.95 3.54
N ASP A 301 20.14 11.64 4.16
CA ASP A 301 20.23 10.57 5.16
C ASP A 301 19.43 10.89 6.42
N HIS A 302 19.42 12.16 6.85
CA HIS A 302 18.57 12.60 7.96
C HIS A 302 17.09 12.41 7.61
N TYR A 303 16.68 12.79 6.38
CA TYR A 303 15.33 12.51 5.88
C TYR A 303 15.03 11.00 5.86
N TYR A 304 15.93 10.15 5.34
CA TYR A 304 15.71 8.70 5.26
C TYR A 304 15.60 8.02 6.61
N LYS A 305 16.39 8.47 7.59
CA LYS A 305 16.26 8.03 8.98
C LYS A 305 14.88 8.40 9.52
N HIS A 306 14.45 9.64 9.32
CA HIS A 306 13.12 10.07 9.77
C HIS A 306 11.97 9.45 8.96
N ALA A 307 12.18 9.01 7.72
CA ALA A 307 11.14 8.35 6.94
C ALA A 307 10.98 6.86 7.26
N SER A 308 12.04 6.20 7.74
CA SER A 308 12.05 4.77 8.07
C SER A 308 11.11 4.45 9.24
N LEU A 309 10.57 3.23 9.25
CA LEU A 309 9.49 2.82 10.18
C LEU A 309 9.95 1.79 11.23
N HIS A 310 10.97 1.00 10.91
CA HIS A 310 11.39 -0.16 11.70
C HIS A 310 11.75 0.18 13.15
N ASP A 311 12.26 1.38 13.41
CA ASP A 311 12.63 1.87 14.75
C ASP A 311 11.46 2.49 15.52
N LYS A 312 10.27 2.64 14.90
CA LYS A 312 9.12 3.37 15.47
C LYS A 312 7.95 2.49 15.91
N ILE A 313 8.04 1.17 15.71
CA ILE A 313 6.97 0.22 16.07
C ILE A 313 6.57 0.39 17.54
N HIS A 314 7.55 0.59 18.42
CA HIS A 314 7.33 0.78 19.85
C HIS A 314 6.44 1.98 20.21
N ALA A 315 6.31 2.97 19.32
CA ALA A 315 5.54 4.20 19.55
C ALA A 315 4.06 4.08 19.13
N LEU A 316 3.63 2.96 18.53
CA LEU A 316 2.24 2.75 18.19
C LEU A 316 1.37 2.57 19.44
N GLU A 317 0.30 3.35 19.54
CA GLU A 317 -0.68 3.25 20.64
C GLU A 317 -2.11 2.91 20.18
N VAL A 318 -2.32 2.75 18.88
CA VAL A 318 -3.57 2.27 18.28
C VAL A 318 -3.30 1.01 17.46
N PRO A 319 -4.26 0.09 17.30
CA PRO A 319 -4.05 -1.13 16.54
C PRO A 319 -3.68 -0.85 15.07
N VAL A 320 -2.61 -1.47 14.59
CA VAL A 320 -2.15 -1.38 13.20
C VAL A 320 -1.96 -2.77 12.60
N LEU A 321 -2.58 -3.02 11.45
CA LEU A 321 -2.27 -4.20 10.63
C LEU A 321 -1.34 -3.80 9.48
N THR A 322 -0.26 -4.55 9.26
CA THR A 322 0.61 -4.34 8.10
C THR A 322 0.58 -5.54 7.18
N LEU A 323 0.59 -5.32 5.86
CA LEU A 323 0.64 -6.38 4.85
C LEU A 323 1.82 -6.13 3.90
N ASN A 324 2.83 -6.98 3.94
CA ASN A 324 3.99 -6.95 3.05
C ASN A 324 4.18 -8.31 2.35
N ALA A 325 4.81 -8.31 1.18
CA ALA A 325 5.27 -9.53 0.53
C ALA A 325 6.78 -9.70 0.73
N ALA A 326 7.21 -10.93 0.98
CA ALA A 326 8.63 -11.26 1.15
C ALA A 326 9.45 -11.06 -0.14
N ASP A 327 8.79 -11.07 -1.31
CA ASP A 327 9.38 -10.82 -2.61
C ASP A 327 9.19 -9.38 -3.11
N ASP A 328 8.73 -8.44 -2.27
CA ASP A 328 8.52 -7.04 -2.64
C ASP A 328 9.86 -6.36 -3.04
N PRO A 329 10.00 -5.81 -4.27
CA PRO A 329 11.25 -5.20 -4.72
C PRO A 329 11.54 -3.85 -4.03
N PHE A 330 10.54 -3.22 -3.41
CA PHE A 330 10.67 -1.97 -2.68
C PHE A 330 10.96 -2.19 -1.19
N SER A 331 10.49 -3.28 -0.61
CA SER A 331 10.67 -3.60 0.81
C SER A 331 11.30 -4.98 0.98
N PRO A 332 12.65 -5.08 0.91
CA PRO A 332 13.31 -6.37 0.97
C PRO A 332 13.07 -7.07 2.32
N LEU A 333 12.91 -8.40 2.29
CA LEU A 333 12.51 -9.21 3.46
C LEU A 333 13.37 -8.97 4.71
N HIS A 334 14.69 -8.82 4.56
CA HIS A 334 15.60 -8.62 5.69
C HIS A 334 15.41 -7.27 6.40
N ALA A 335 14.75 -6.32 5.76
CA ALA A 335 14.40 -5.02 6.33
C ALA A 335 13.03 -5.01 7.02
N ILE A 336 12.27 -6.11 6.94
CA ILE A 336 10.96 -6.22 7.58
C ILE A 336 11.16 -6.64 9.05
N PRO A 337 10.76 -5.80 10.03
CA PRO A 337 11.05 -5.99 11.45
C PRO A 337 10.05 -6.95 12.14
N VAL A 338 10.06 -8.21 11.69
CA VAL A 338 9.14 -9.25 12.16
C VAL A 338 9.36 -9.56 13.65
N GLU A 339 10.60 -9.54 14.12
CA GLU A 339 10.94 -9.83 15.51
C GLU A 339 10.51 -8.70 16.45
N GLU A 340 10.65 -7.45 16.02
CA GLU A 340 10.18 -6.28 16.75
C GLU A 340 8.64 -6.26 16.82
N ALA A 341 7.95 -6.67 15.74
CA ALA A 341 6.50 -6.82 15.75
C ALA A 341 6.02 -7.88 16.77
N HIS A 342 6.81 -8.94 17.02
CA HIS A 342 6.53 -9.92 18.08
C HIS A 342 6.68 -9.35 19.51
N GLN A 343 7.19 -8.13 19.65
CA GLN A 343 7.41 -7.49 20.96
C GLN A 343 6.41 -6.37 21.25
N ASN A 344 5.59 -5.94 20.29
CA ASN A 344 4.70 -4.80 20.41
C ASN A 344 3.21 -5.20 20.45
N ASP A 345 2.43 -4.54 21.32
CA ASP A 345 1.04 -4.89 21.59
C ASP A 345 0.03 -4.21 20.64
N ASN A 346 0.47 -3.31 19.75
CA ASN A 346 -0.41 -2.52 18.88
C ASN A 346 -0.20 -2.81 17.39
N ILE A 347 0.55 -3.87 17.04
CA ILE A 347 0.81 -4.23 15.65
C ILE A 347 0.51 -5.70 15.37
N ALA A 348 -0.06 -5.96 14.20
CA ALA A 348 -0.11 -7.28 13.58
C ALA A 348 0.54 -7.21 12.19
N MET A 349 1.71 -7.80 12.06
CA MET A 349 2.48 -7.79 10.82
C MET A 349 2.23 -9.07 10.02
N VAL A 350 1.62 -8.92 8.86
CA VAL A 350 1.32 -9.98 7.90
C VAL A 350 2.37 -9.96 6.78
N VAL A 351 3.06 -11.08 6.60
CA VAL A 351 4.05 -11.27 5.53
C VAL A 351 3.67 -12.46 4.66
N THR A 352 3.39 -12.22 3.39
CA THR A 352 3.15 -13.29 2.39
C THR A 352 4.47 -13.74 1.75
N SER A 353 4.53 -14.97 1.22
CA SER A 353 5.72 -15.45 0.47
C SER A 353 5.91 -14.70 -0.84
N HIS A 354 4.81 -14.39 -1.50
CA HIS A 354 4.75 -13.68 -2.77
C HIS A 354 3.72 -12.56 -2.72
N GLY A 355 3.80 -11.63 -3.67
CA GLY A 355 2.85 -10.55 -3.84
C GLY A 355 3.41 -9.37 -4.61
N GLY A 356 4.74 -9.30 -4.79
CA GLY A 356 5.39 -8.12 -5.37
C GLY A 356 5.09 -6.86 -4.57
N HIS A 357 5.34 -5.69 -5.17
CA HIS A 357 4.89 -4.43 -4.59
C HIS A 357 3.45 -4.19 -5.01
N ILE A 358 2.55 -4.06 -4.02
CA ILE A 358 1.10 -3.80 -4.21
C ILE A 358 0.37 -4.77 -5.14
N GLY A 359 0.97 -5.93 -5.47
CA GLY A 359 0.48 -6.86 -6.49
C GLY A 359 -0.63 -7.78 -5.97
N PHE A 360 -0.27 -8.69 -5.05
CA PHE A 360 -1.18 -9.62 -4.35
C PHE A 360 -2.27 -10.22 -5.27
N MET A 361 -1.92 -10.54 -6.51
CA MET A 361 -2.88 -11.01 -7.52
C MET A 361 -3.26 -12.44 -7.22
N GLU A 362 -4.56 -12.73 -7.15
CA GLU A 362 -5.07 -14.04 -6.73
C GLU A 362 -5.87 -14.73 -7.86
N GLY A 363 -5.67 -16.04 -7.99
CA GLY A 363 -6.38 -16.87 -8.95
C GLY A 363 -5.91 -16.73 -10.39
N ALA A 364 -6.54 -17.49 -11.30
CA ALA A 364 -6.11 -17.55 -12.70
C ALA A 364 -6.40 -16.25 -13.49
N ILE A 365 -7.42 -15.48 -13.08
CA ILE A 365 -7.86 -14.25 -13.74
C ILE A 365 -7.96 -13.13 -12.67
N PRO A 366 -6.87 -12.39 -12.43
CA PRO A 366 -6.80 -11.42 -11.33
C PRO A 366 -7.41 -10.06 -11.71
N ARG A 367 -8.70 -10.06 -12.10
CA ARG A 367 -9.37 -8.84 -12.61
C ARG A 367 -10.04 -8.01 -11.51
N ASN A 368 -10.77 -8.68 -10.61
CA ASN A 368 -11.55 -8.04 -9.53
C ASN A 368 -11.15 -8.54 -8.14
N ASN A 369 -10.46 -9.67 -8.06
CA ASN A 369 -10.08 -10.30 -6.80
C ASN A 369 -8.58 -10.14 -6.59
N SER A 370 -8.22 -9.63 -5.41
CA SER A 370 -6.85 -9.59 -4.93
C SER A 370 -6.85 -9.99 -3.47
N TYR A 371 -5.81 -10.72 -3.07
CA TYR A 371 -5.61 -11.12 -1.68
C TYR A 371 -5.51 -9.90 -0.74
N MET A 372 -4.97 -8.79 -1.26
CA MET A 372 -4.90 -7.50 -0.56
C MET A 372 -6.28 -6.93 -0.22
N TYR A 373 -7.24 -6.99 -1.16
CA TYR A 373 -8.59 -6.45 -0.94
C TYR A 373 -9.37 -7.27 0.09
N ARG A 374 -9.14 -8.59 0.13
CA ARG A 374 -9.73 -9.47 1.13
C ARG A 374 -9.21 -9.16 2.53
N TRP A 375 -7.91 -8.88 2.66
CA TRP A 375 -7.33 -8.37 3.91
C TRP A 375 -7.91 -7.02 4.29
N PHE A 376 -8.00 -6.10 3.33
CA PHE A 376 -8.57 -4.77 3.53
C PHE A 376 -10.00 -4.85 4.06
N SER A 377 -10.92 -5.50 3.32
CA SER A 377 -12.34 -5.54 3.67
C SER A 377 -12.60 -6.26 4.99
N GLN A 378 -11.93 -7.39 5.23
CA GLN A 378 -12.10 -8.14 6.48
C GLN A 378 -11.55 -7.39 7.69
N TYR A 379 -10.39 -6.73 7.56
CA TYR A 379 -9.79 -6.02 8.69
C TYR A 379 -10.58 -4.77 9.08
N ILE A 380 -10.97 -3.92 8.12
CA ILE A 380 -11.75 -2.71 8.44
C ILE A 380 -13.11 -3.09 9.04
N ASP A 381 -13.76 -4.14 8.53
CA ASP A 381 -15.04 -4.63 9.06
C ASP A 381 -14.90 -5.16 10.49
N ALA A 382 -13.85 -5.94 10.74
CA ALA A 382 -13.54 -6.46 12.05
C ALA A 382 -13.30 -5.34 13.07
N VAL A 383 -12.51 -4.33 12.72
CA VAL A 383 -12.21 -3.20 13.61
C VAL A 383 -13.47 -2.39 13.90
N PHE A 384 -14.26 -2.00 12.87
CA PHE A 384 -15.46 -1.19 13.10
C PHE A 384 -16.52 -1.92 13.93
N LYS A 385 -16.70 -3.24 13.73
CA LYS A 385 -17.71 -4.03 14.46
C LYS A 385 -17.27 -4.53 15.83
N HIS A 386 -15.97 -4.75 16.03
CA HIS A 386 -15.47 -5.49 17.19
C HIS A 386 -14.25 -4.85 17.88
N GLY A 387 -13.60 -3.86 17.27
CA GLY A 387 -12.39 -3.23 17.80
C GLY A 387 -12.61 -2.28 18.98
N THR A 388 -13.83 -1.77 19.17
CA THR A 388 -14.15 -0.67 20.10
C THR A 388 -14.55 -1.07 21.52
N LYS A 389 -14.51 -2.35 21.90
CA LYS A 389 -14.71 -2.72 23.32
C LYS A 389 -13.43 -2.52 24.13
N GLN A 390 -13.08 -1.27 24.41
CA GLN A 390 -12.29 -0.92 25.58
C GLN A 390 -13.25 -0.97 26.78
N ASP A 391 -13.31 -2.12 27.46
CA ASP A 391 -13.80 -2.19 28.84
C ASP A 391 -12.69 -1.70 29.78
#